data_AF-A0A8J7K4Y1-F1
#
_entry.id   AF-A0A8J7K4Y1-F1
#
_cell.length_a   1.000
_cell.length_b   1.000
_cell.length_c   1.000
_cell.angle_alpha   90.00
_cell.angle_beta   90.00
_cell.angle_gamma   90.00
#
_symmetry.space_group_name_H-M   'P 1'
#
loop_
_entity.id
_entity.type
_entity.pdbx_description
1 polymer ?
#
loop_
_entity_poly.entity_id
_entity_poly.type
_entity_poly.pdbx_seq_one_letter_code
_entity_poly.pdbx_strand_id
1 'polypeptide(L)'
;MIYEVYPPTFYKSQINPALDLVSNDKNDNLSLNMVLSANDIKLYNTFLIASINDFFNINKNNIEPIVKKNDYYIKGGFVESKISFADKKIHNNNTWNIDYKQIEIFEENLKLIKNNNSRIILVFAPISKSLYNSYNNNSKIDSLFNSFKVEYYNLNKLIEINDTLDLYDDHHLNKNGVKKLNLKMIEIINKKT
;
A
#
# COMPACT_ATOMS: atom_id res chain seq x y z
N MET A 1 6.15 -11.15 -9.37
CA MET A 1 5.65 -9.95 -8.67
C MET A 1 4.90 -10.38 -7.42
N ILE A 2 5.26 -9.77 -6.30
CA ILE A 2 4.47 -9.84 -5.06
C ILE A 2 3.63 -8.56 -5.04
N TYR A 3 2.32 -8.70 -4.91
CA TYR A 3 1.37 -7.59 -4.90
C TYR A 3 0.64 -7.60 -3.57
N GLU A 4 0.84 -6.56 -2.76
CA GLU A 4 0.10 -6.42 -1.49
C GLU A 4 -1.36 -6.03 -1.77
N VAL A 5 -2.29 -6.77 -1.18
CA VAL A 5 -3.71 -6.44 -1.19
C VAL A 5 -4.17 -6.10 0.22
N TYR A 6 -4.74 -4.91 0.39
CA TYR A 6 -5.22 -4.42 1.68
C TYR A 6 -6.65 -3.89 1.52
N PRO A 7 -7.68 -4.45 2.18
CA PRO A 7 -9.08 -4.15 1.87
C PRO A 7 -9.42 -2.64 1.83
N PRO A 8 -8.84 -1.79 2.70
CA PRO A 8 -9.08 -0.36 2.62
C PRO A 8 -8.62 0.38 1.38
N THR A 9 -7.72 -0.18 0.58
CA THR A 9 -7.35 0.42 -0.70
C THR A 9 -8.48 0.34 -1.73
N PHE A 10 -9.46 -0.56 -1.52
CA PHE A 10 -10.55 -0.81 -2.46
C PHE A 10 -11.84 -0.03 -2.16
N TYR A 11 -11.84 0.87 -1.17
CA TYR A 11 -12.97 1.79 -0.94
C TYR A 11 -12.54 3.25 -0.72
N LYS A 12 -11.24 3.51 -0.51
CA LYS A 12 -10.71 4.86 -0.35
C LYS A 12 -10.59 5.54 -1.72
N SER A 13 -10.76 6.85 -1.74
CA SER A 13 -10.58 7.65 -2.95
C SER A 13 -9.13 7.61 -3.45
N GLN A 14 -8.95 7.61 -4.77
CA GLN A 14 -7.65 7.58 -5.46
C GLN A 14 -6.93 8.95 -5.48
N ILE A 15 -7.46 9.95 -4.77
CA ILE A 15 -6.89 11.32 -4.74
C ILE A 15 -5.45 11.32 -4.20
N ASN A 16 -5.15 10.54 -3.15
CA ASN A 16 -3.83 10.60 -2.51
C ASN A 16 -2.68 10.12 -3.43
N PRO A 17 -2.77 8.95 -4.09
CA PRO A 17 -1.75 8.56 -5.08
C PRO A 17 -1.61 9.57 -6.24
N ALA A 18 -2.72 10.13 -6.72
CA ALA A 18 -2.67 11.12 -7.80
C ALA A 18 -1.98 12.42 -7.36
N LEU A 19 -2.19 12.86 -6.12
CA LEU A 19 -1.51 14.03 -5.56
C LEU A 19 0.00 13.80 -5.51
N ASP A 20 0.41 12.62 -5.04
CA ASP A 20 1.83 12.25 -4.92
C ASP A 20 2.51 12.15 -6.29
N LEU A 21 1.84 11.57 -7.29
CA LEU A 21 2.36 11.50 -8.65
C LEU A 21 2.52 12.91 -9.24
N VAL A 22 1.50 13.76 -9.12
CA VAL A 22 1.55 15.13 -9.65
C VAL A 22 2.62 15.98 -8.97
N SER A 23 2.88 15.79 -7.67
CA SER A 23 3.86 16.59 -6.95
C SER A 23 5.31 16.17 -7.17
N ASN A 24 5.55 14.92 -7.57
CA ASN A 24 6.90 14.34 -7.61
C ASN A 24 7.34 13.89 -9.02
N ASP A 25 6.43 13.83 -9.99
CA ASP A 25 6.75 13.51 -11.38
C ASP A 25 6.81 14.78 -12.25
N LYS A 26 7.39 14.65 -13.44
CA LYS A 26 7.36 15.71 -14.44
C LYS A 26 5.99 15.76 -15.10
N ASN A 27 5.25 16.83 -14.84
CA ASN A 27 3.88 16.94 -15.33
C ASN A 27 3.82 17.15 -16.85
N ASP A 28 2.94 16.37 -17.51
CA ASP A 28 2.69 16.47 -18.94
C ASP A 28 1.18 16.38 -19.26
N ASN A 29 0.83 16.16 -20.53
CA ASN A 29 -0.56 16.03 -20.96
C ASN A 29 -1.27 14.81 -20.35
N LEU A 30 -0.54 13.74 -20.00
CA LEU A 30 -1.11 12.58 -19.32
C LEU A 30 -1.44 12.93 -17.87
N SER A 31 -0.56 13.67 -17.19
CA SER A 31 -0.85 14.21 -15.85
C SER A 31 -2.08 15.13 -15.87
N LEU A 32 -2.22 16.00 -16.88
CA LEU A 32 -3.40 16.85 -17.04
C LEU A 32 -4.68 16.03 -17.24
N ASN A 33 -4.65 15.02 -18.10
CA ASN A 33 -5.80 14.13 -18.33
C ASN A 33 -6.20 13.40 -17.05
N MET A 34 -5.24 12.92 -16.25
CA MET A 34 -5.50 12.30 -14.96
C MET A 34 -6.17 13.28 -14.00
N VAL A 35 -5.66 14.51 -13.89
CA VAL A 35 -6.20 15.56 -13.00
C VAL A 35 -7.63 15.94 -13.38
N LEU A 36 -7.91 16.15 -14.67
CA LEU A 36 -9.26 16.44 -15.17
C LEU A 36 -10.23 15.26 -14.94
N SER A 37 -9.75 14.03 -15.09
CA SER A 37 -10.56 12.82 -14.90
C SER A 37 -10.91 12.59 -13.43
N ALA A 38 -9.98 12.89 -12.52
CA ALA A 38 -10.20 12.79 -11.08
C ALA A 38 -11.15 13.88 -10.55
N ASN A 39 -11.18 15.03 -11.22
CA ASN A 39 -12.07 16.15 -10.94
C ASN A 39 -12.12 16.59 -9.46
N ASP A 40 -10.94 16.72 -8.84
CA ASP A 40 -10.79 17.13 -7.44
C ASP A 40 -10.02 18.45 -7.32
N ILE A 41 -10.54 19.37 -6.51
CA ILE A 41 -9.96 20.71 -6.34
C ILE A 41 -8.53 20.68 -5.79
N LYS A 42 -8.19 19.70 -4.94
CA LYS A 42 -6.83 19.56 -4.40
C LYS A 42 -5.86 19.15 -5.50
N LEU A 43 -6.30 18.30 -6.43
CA LEU A 43 -5.49 17.89 -7.59
C LEU A 43 -5.26 19.05 -8.54
N TYR A 44 -6.28 19.85 -8.85
CA TYR A 44 -6.10 21.06 -9.67
C TYR A 44 -5.08 22.02 -9.06
N ASN A 45 -5.21 22.30 -7.76
CA ASN A 45 -4.29 23.20 -7.06
C ASN A 45 -2.85 22.65 -7.06
N THR A 46 -2.70 21.35 -6.80
CA THR A 46 -1.39 20.70 -6.75
C THR A 46 -0.74 20.69 -8.14
N PHE A 47 -1.50 20.37 -9.19
CA PHE A 47 -1.02 20.36 -10.57
C PHE A 47 -0.54 21.73 -11.04
N LEU A 48 -1.28 22.80 -10.72
CA LEU A 48 -0.87 24.16 -11.05
C LEU A 48 0.47 24.51 -10.38
N ILE A 49 0.60 24.26 -9.08
CA ILE A 49 1.83 24.56 -8.33
C ILE A 49 3.01 23.71 -8.84
N ALA A 50 2.79 22.41 -9.05
CA ALA A 50 3.82 21.51 -9.55
C ALA A 50 4.29 21.91 -10.95
N SER A 51 3.37 22.25 -11.86
CA SER A 51 3.70 22.71 -13.22
C SER A 51 4.50 24.01 -13.21
N ILE A 52 4.19 24.95 -12.32
CA ILE A 52 4.97 26.19 -12.14
C ILE A 52 6.38 25.85 -11.65
N ASN A 53 6.50 24.97 -10.66
CA ASN A 53 7.80 24.55 -10.13
C ASN A 53 8.66 23.87 -11.20
N ASP A 54 8.06 23.02 -12.04
CA ASP A 54 8.72 22.35 -13.15
C ASP A 54 9.20 23.37 -14.20
N PHE A 55 8.32 24.30 -14.59
CA PHE A 55 8.64 25.33 -15.58
C PHE A 55 9.82 26.21 -15.16
N PHE A 56 9.85 26.63 -13.89
CA PHE A 56 10.93 27.46 -13.35
C PHE A 56 12.10 26.64 -12.78
N ASN A 57 12.07 25.31 -12.87
CA ASN A 57 13.07 24.40 -12.27
C ASN A 57 13.35 24.68 -10.78
N ILE A 58 12.34 25.12 -10.01
CA ILE A 58 12.49 25.58 -8.62
C ILE A 58 13.03 24.45 -7.73
N ASN A 59 12.59 23.22 -7.98
CA ASN A 59 12.91 22.06 -7.16
C ASN A 59 14.16 21.28 -7.60
N LYS A 60 14.88 21.74 -8.65
CA LYS A 60 15.97 20.97 -9.28
C LYS A 60 17.10 20.58 -8.31
N ASN A 61 17.34 21.39 -7.29
CA ASN A 61 18.40 21.17 -6.29
C ASN A 61 17.85 20.77 -4.91
N ASN A 62 16.56 20.47 -4.80
CA ASN A 62 15.97 20.04 -3.54
C ASN A 62 16.34 18.57 -3.28
N ILE A 63 17.34 18.37 -2.43
CA ILE A 63 17.75 17.05 -1.96
C ILE A 63 17.16 16.88 -0.56
N GLU A 64 16.27 15.91 -0.40
CA GLU A 64 15.78 15.52 0.92
C GLU A 64 16.96 14.99 1.78
N PRO A 65 17.05 15.39 3.05
CA PRO A 65 18.12 14.92 3.92
C PRO A 65 18.00 13.41 4.15
N ILE A 66 19.14 12.73 4.25
CA ILE A 66 19.21 11.29 4.51
C ILE A 66 18.52 10.94 5.84
N VAL A 67 18.60 11.84 6.83
CA VAL A 67 17.93 11.70 8.12
C VAL A 67 16.86 12.79 8.24
N LYS A 68 15.62 12.39 8.49
CA LYS A 68 14.51 13.32 8.77
C LYS A 68 13.80 12.86 10.03
N LYS A 69 13.91 13.65 11.11
CA LYS A 69 13.39 13.30 12.45
C LYS A 69 13.94 11.95 12.95
N ASN A 70 13.13 10.89 12.90
CA ASN A 70 13.48 9.54 13.35
C ASN A 70 13.60 8.55 12.19
N ASP A 71 13.55 9.05 10.96
CA ASP A 71 13.56 8.25 9.73
C ASP A 71 14.90 8.40 9.02
N TYR A 72 15.43 7.27 8.55
CA TYR A 72 16.67 7.17 7.80
C TYR A 72 16.37 6.64 6.40
N TYR A 73 16.72 7.42 5.38
CA TYR A 73 16.61 6.98 4.00
C TYR A 73 17.69 5.96 3.68
N ILE A 74 17.26 4.78 3.24
CA ILE A 74 18.11 3.72 2.72
C ILE A 74 18.14 3.85 1.20
N LYS A 75 19.34 3.96 0.63
CA LYS A 75 19.55 4.04 -0.82
C LYS A 75 18.81 2.90 -1.52
N GLY A 76 17.99 3.25 -2.51
CA GLY A 76 17.10 2.30 -3.21
C GLY A 76 15.61 2.55 -2.98
N GLY A 77 15.23 3.63 -2.29
CA GLY A 77 13.83 4.04 -2.14
C GLY A 77 13.15 3.56 -0.86
N PHE A 78 13.92 3.12 0.14
CA PHE A 78 13.36 2.63 1.40
C PHE A 78 13.63 3.62 2.54
N VAL A 79 12.78 3.58 3.56
CA VAL A 79 12.93 4.38 4.77
C VAL A 79 12.92 3.44 5.97
N GLU A 80 13.93 3.55 6.83
CA GLU A 80 13.99 2.87 8.12
C GLU A 80 13.69 3.85 9.24
N SER A 81 12.60 3.65 9.95
CA SER A 81 12.28 4.39 11.18
C SER A 81 12.93 3.73 12.39
N LYS A 82 13.25 4.53 13.42
CA LYS A 82 13.55 3.97 14.75
C LYS A 82 12.42 3.06 15.21
N ILE A 83 12.78 1.96 15.87
CA ILE A 83 11.78 1.01 16.35
C ILE A 83 10.82 1.68 17.34
N SER A 84 9.54 1.47 17.10
CA SER A 84 8.44 1.85 17.99
C SER A 84 7.49 0.67 18.14
N PHE A 85 6.69 0.73 19.18
CA PHE A 85 5.80 -0.34 19.61
C PHE A 85 4.39 0.23 19.73
N ALA A 86 3.41 -0.51 19.21
CA ALA A 86 2.02 -0.14 19.35
C ALA A 86 1.54 -0.36 20.78
N ASP A 87 0.65 0.52 21.24
CA ASP A 87 -0.13 0.28 22.44
C ASP A 87 -1.24 -0.73 22.18
N LYS A 88 -1.62 -1.48 23.22
CA LYS A 88 -2.76 -2.38 23.15
C LYS A 88 -4.04 -1.59 22.91
N LYS A 89 -4.75 -1.90 21.84
CA LYS A 89 -6.04 -1.29 21.50
C LYS A 89 -7.15 -2.31 21.40
N ILE A 90 -8.36 -1.87 21.74
CA ILE A 90 -9.59 -2.62 21.59
C ILE A 90 -10.36 -1.97 20.45
N HIS A 91 -10.81 -2.77 19.49
CA HIS A 91 -11.59 -2.31 18.35
C HIS A 91 -13.03 -2.77 18.47
N ASN A 92 -13.96 -1.90 18.09
CA ASN A 92 -15.36 -2.28 17.92
C ASN A 92 -15.54 -3.19 16.69
N ASN A 93 -16.65 -3.92 16.62
CA ASN A 93 -16.96 -4.74 15.45
C ASN A 93 -17.07 -3.88 14.19
N ASN A 94 -16.42 -4.32 13.11
CA ASN A 94 -16.34 -3.64 11.83
C ASN A 94 -16.65 -4.58 10.66
N THR A 95 -16.84 -3.98 9.49
CA THR A 95 -16.93 -4.66 8.19
C THR A 95 -15.99 -3.99 7.21
N TRP A 96 -15.27 -4.76 6.42
CA TRP A 96 -14.59 -4.24 5.24
C TRP A 96 -15.63 -3.81 4.21
N ASN A 97 -15.57 -2.54 3.80
CA ASN A 97 -16.34 -2.02 2.68
C ASN A 97 -15.48 -2.11 1.42
N ILE A 98 -16.11 -2.39 0.28
CA ILE A 98 -15.44 -2.51 -1.02
C ILE A 98 -16.27 -1.73 -2.04
N ASP A 99 -15.60 -0.91 -2.83
CA ASP A 99 -16.16 -0.29 -4.03
C ASP A 99 -15.85 -1.18 -5.24
N TYR A 100 -16.88 -1.67 -5.90
CA TYR A 100 -16.73 -2.57 -7.06
C TYR A 100 -15.99 -1.92 -8.23
N LYS A 101 -16.03 -0.59 -8.37
CA LYS A 101 -15.23 0.10 -9.39
C LYS A 101 -13.73 -0.06 -9.14
N GLN A 102 -13.30 -0.06 -7.87
CA GLN A 102 -11.91 -0.31 -7.51
C GLN A 102 -11.50 -1.76 -7.78
N ILE A 103 -12.44 -2.69 -7.66
CA ILE A 103 -12.22 -4.10 -8.01
C ILE A 103 -12.03 -4.27 -9.52
N GLU A 104 -12.86 -3.63 -10.34
CA GLU A 104 -12.72 -3.66 -11.80
C GLU A 104 -11.35 -3.11 -12.25
N ILE A 105 -10.94 -1.96 -11.70
CA ILE A 105 -9.61 -1.37 -11.97
C ILE A 105 -8.49 -2.31 -11.53
N PHE A 106 -8.64 -2.97 -10.39
CA PHE A 106 -7.65 -3.93 -9.92
C PHE A 106 -7.56 -5.16 -10.84
N GLU A 107 -8.67 -5.67 -11.37
CA GLU A 107 -8.65 -6.73 -12.36
C GLU A 107 -7.91 -6.33 -13.65
N GLU A 108 -8.10 -5.09 -14.11
CA GLU A 108 -7.36 -4.55 -15.26
C GLU A 108 -5.86 -4.48 -14.97
N ASN A 109 -5.46 -4.04 -13.78
CA ASN A 109 -4.06 -4.04 -13.36
C ASN A 109 -3.47 -5.45 -13.35
N LEU A 110 -4.19 -6.46 -12.84
CA LEU A 110 -3.74 -7.84 -12.86
C LEU A 110 -3.59 -8.38 -14.29
N LYS A 111 -4.51 -8.03 -15.21
CA LYS A 111 -4.40 -8.40 -16.64
C LYS A 111 -3.17 -7.76 -17.28
N LEU A 112 -2.93 -6.47 -17.02
CA LEU A 112 -1.75 -5.75 -17.53
C LEU A 112 -0.45 -6.40 -17.06
N ILE A 113 -0.33 -6.72 -15.77
CA ILE A 113 0.87 -7.37 -15.22
C ILE A 113 1.06 -8.77 -15.82
N LYS A 114 -0.02 -9.53 -15.98
CA LYS A 114 0.03 -10.88 -16.54
C LYS A 114 0.46 -10.88 -18.01
N ASN A 115 0.04 -9.88 -18.79
CA ASN A 115 0.46 -9.72 -20.19
C ASN A 115 1.97 -9.49 -20.34
N ASN A 116 2.64 -9.03 -19.28
CA ASN A 116 4.10 -8.90 -19.21
C ASN A 116 4.79 -10.20 -18.72
N ASN A 117 4.15 -11.37 -18.89
CA ASN A 117 4.64 -12.70 -18.50
C ASN A 117 5.12 -12.81 -17.05
N SER A 118 4.57 -11.98 -16.15
CA SER A 118 4.94 -11.97 -14.74
C SER A 118 4.01 -12.87 -13.93
N ARG A 119 4.58 -13.81 -13.16
CA ARG A 119 3.84 -14.49 -12.10
C ARG A 119 3.45 -13.48 -11.03
N ILE A 120 2.18 -13.51 -10.60
CA ILE A 120 1.65 -12.64 -9.54
C ILE A 120 1.33 -13.49 -8.32
N ILE A 121 1.69 -13.00 -7.14
CA ILE A 121 1.28 -13.52 -5.84
C ILE A 121 0.66 -12.36 -5.07
N LEU A 122 -0.63 -12.49 -4.74
CA LEU A 122 -1.34 -11.56 -3.88
C LEU A 122 -1.05 -11.90 -2.43
N VAL A 123 -0.79 -10.87 -1.62
CA VAL A 123 -0.55 -11.05 -0.18
C VAL A 123 -1.29 -9.99 0.61
N PHE A 124 -2.05 -10.41 1.60
CA PHE A 124 -2.58 -9.49 2.61
C PHE A 124 -1.62 -9.52 3.80
N ALA A 125 -0.83 -8.45 3.94
CA ALA A 125 0.07 -8.24 5.07
C ALA A 125 -0.67 -8.28 6.41
N PRO A 126 -0.01 -8.72 7.49
CA PRO A 126 -0.65 -8.78 8.79
C PRO A 126 -0.93 -7.37 9.34
N ILE A 127 -2.10 -7.19 9.90
CA ILE A 127 -2.45 -6.07 10.79
C ILE A 127 -2.51 -6.59 12.24
N SER A 128 -2.81 -5.73 13.22
CA SER A 128 -2.98 -6.19 14.60
C SER A 128 -4.07 -7.26 14.69
N LYS A 129 -3.85 -8.28 15.51
CA LYS A 129 -4.79 -9.37 15.75
C LYS A 129 -6.09 -8.82 16.33
N SER A 130 -5.99 -7.85 17.24
CA SER A 130 -7.15 -7.13 17.78
C SER A 130 -7.97 -6.48 16.65
N LEU A 131 -7.32 -5.76 15.73
CA LEU A 131 -8.00 -5.13 14.60
C LEU A 131 -8.56 -6.16 13.61
N TYR A 132 -7.76 -7.14 13.19
CA TYR A 132 -8.19 -8.17 12.23
C TYR A 132 -9.43 -8.93 12.72
N ASN A 133 -9.44 -9.31 14.01
CA ASN A 133 -10.56 -10.02 14.63
C ASN A 133 -11.80 -9.14 14.82
N SER A 134 -11.66 -7.82 14.78
CA SER A 134 -12.80 -6.91 14.83
C SER A 134 -13.66 -6.96 13.56
N TYR A 135 -13.11 -7.44 12.44
CA TYR A 135 -13.83 -7.55 11.18
C TYR A 135 -14.62 -8.85 11.06
N ASN A 136 -15.94 -8.74 10.95
CA ASN A 136 -16.83 -9.91 10.89
C ASN A 136 -16.92 -10.56 9.50
N ASN A 137 -16.37 -9.93 8.46
CA ASN A 137 -16.49 -10.35 7.07
C ASN A 137 -15.16 -10.73 6.41
N ASN A 138 -14.14 -11.09 7.20
CA ASN A 138 -12.83 -11.54 6.70
C ASN A 138 -12.94 -12.71 5.70
N SER A 139 -13.85 -13.66 5.92
CA SER A 139 -14.08 -14.78 4.99
C SER A 139 -14.58 -14.31 3.62
N LYS A 140 -15.45 -13.30 3.58
CA LYS A 140 -15.93 -12.70 2.33
C LYS A 140 -14.79 -12.04 1.56
N ILE A 141 -13.90 -11.32 2.25
CA ILE A 141 -12.73 -10.69 1.65
C ILE A 141 -11.74 -11.72 1.12
N ASP A 142 -11.48 -12.78 1.87
CA ASP A 142 -10.63 -13.86 1.38
C ASP A 142 -11.22 -14.55 0.15
N SER A 143 -12.54 -14.79 0.11
CA SER A 143 -13.22 -15.33 -1.06
C SER A 143 -13.13 -14.40 -2.27
N LEU A 144 -13.20 -13.08 -2.06
CA LEU A 144 -13.02 -12.09 -3.12
C LEU A 144 -11.60 -12.17 -3.71
N PHE A 145 -10.54 -12.15 -2.89
CA PHE A 145 -9.18 -12.21 -3.43
C PHE A 145 -8.84 -13.55 -4.08
N ASN A 146 -9.41 -14.66 -3.59
CA ASN A 146 -9.27 -15.96 -4.23
C ASN A 146 -9.99 -16.05 -5.60
N SER A 147 -10.96 -15.18 -5.89
CA SER A 147 -11.73 -15.23 -7.13
C SER A 147 -10.93 -14.78 -8.36
N PHE A 148 -9.87 -13.98 -8.18
CA PHE A 148 -9.06 -13.43 -9.27
C PHE A 148 -8.19 -14.46 -10.01
N LYS A 149 -8.26 -15.76 -9.64
CA LYS A 149 -7.46 -16.85 -10.24
C LYS A 149 -5.95 -16.58 -10.20
N VAL A 150 -5.51 -15.84 -9.19
CA VAL A 150 -4.11 -15.57 -8.85
C VAL A 150 -3.86 -16.16 -7.46
N GLU A 151 -2.63 -16.61 -7.21
CA GLU A 151 -2.23 -17.10 -5.90
C GLU A 151 -2.43 -16.01 -4.84
N TYR A 152 -3.11 -16.34 -3.73
CA TYR A 152 -3.41 -15.40 -2.65
C TYR A 152 -3.04 -16.00 -1.29
N TYR A 153 -2.37 -15.19 -0.48
CA TYR A 153 -2.04 -15.52 0.91
C TYR A 153 -2.52 -14.44 1.87
N ASN A 154 -3.44 -14.80 2.77
CA ASN A 154 -3.77 -13.95 3.91
C ASN A 154 -2.78 -14.20 5.05
N LEU A 155 -1.80 -13.32 5.23
CA LEU A 155 -0.76 -13.52 6.23
C LEU A 155 -1.26 -13.35 7.66
N ASN A 156 -2.37 -12.63 7.88
CA ASN A 156 -3.05 -12.59 9.18
C ASN A 156 -3.41 -13.99 9.72
N LYS A 157 -3.54 -14.99 8.84
CA LYS A 157 -3.84 -16.39 9.19
C LYS A 157 -2.59 -17.29 9.23
N LEU A 158 -1.45 -16.81 8.73
CA LEU A 158 -0.28 -17.64 8.44
C LEU A 158 0.95 -17.27 9.27
N ILE A 159 0.95 -16.10 9.91
CA ILE A 159 2.01 -15.66 10.81
C ILE A 159 1.42 -15.15 12.12
N GLU A 160 2.14 -15.42 13.21
CA GLU A 160 1.78 -14.91 14.52
C GLU A 160 2.47 -13.56 14.77
N ILE A 161 1.66 -12.50 14.73
CA ILE A 161 2.03 -11.14 15.07
C ILE A 161 1.52 -10.82 16.47
N ASN A 162 2.41 -10.33 17.32
CA ASN A 162 2.09 -9.79 18.62
C ASN A 162 1.81 -8.30 18.51
N ASP A 163 0.60 -7.90 18.90
CA ASP A 163 0.09 -6.54 18.73
C ASP A 163 0.98 -5.46 19.35
N THR A 164 1.73 -5.76 20.42
CA THR A 164 2.58 -4.75 21.11
C THR A 164 4.06 -4.92 20.84
N LEU A 165 4.52 -6.06 20.33
CA LEU A 165 5.95 -6.32 20.09
C LEU A 165 6.37 -6.24 18.63
N ASP A 166 5.46 -6.52 17.71
CA ASP A 166 5.74 -6.67 16.27
C ASP A 166 5.18 -5.54 15.41
N LEU A 167 4.39 -4.63 15.99
CA LEU A 167 3.71 -3.54 15.31
C LEU A 167 4.16 -2.18 15.83
N TYR A 168 4.13 -1.17 14.96
CA TYR A 168 4.26 0.22 15.37
C TYR A 168 2.88 0.87 15.60
N ASP A 169 1.88 0.45 14.82
CA ASP A 169 0.46 0.78 15.00
C ASP A 169 -0.41 -0.41 14.53
N ASP A 170 -1.75 -0.27 14.52
CA ASP A 170 -2.64 -1.39 14.19
C ASP A 170 -2.51 -1.91 12.76
N HIS A 171 -1.92 -1.14 11.85
CA HIS A 171 -1.88 -1.45 10.44
C HIS A 171 -0.48 -1.80 9.93
N HIS A 172 0.55 -1.48 10.71
CA HIS A 172 1.90 -1.49 10.19
C HIS A 172 2.89 -2.14 11.16
N LEU A 173 3.69 -3.03 10.58
CA LEU A 173 4.74 -3.77 11.27
C LEU A 173 5.90 -2.86 11.66
N ASN A 174 6.44 -3.11 12.85
CA ASN A 174 7.77 -2.63 13.20
C ASN A 174 8.84 -3.60 12.67
N LYS A 175 10.12 -3.30 12.97
CA LYS A 175 11.26 -4.11 12.52
C LYS A 175 11.17 -5.60 12.94
N ASN A 176 10.56 -5.92 14.07
CA ASN A 176 10.37 -7.30 14.52
C ASN A 176 9.30 -8.01 13.68
N GLY A 177 8.15 -7.36 13.46
CA GLY A 177 7.10 -7.89 12.59
C GLY A 177 7.58 -8.09 11.16
N VAL A 178 8.34 -7.15 10.61
CA VAL A 178 8.92 -7.26 9.25
C VAL A 178 9.85 -8.48 9.13
N LYS A 179 10.64 -8.80 10.16
CA LYS A 179 11.47 -10.02 10.14
C LYS A 179 10.62 -11.28 10.02
N LYS A 180 9.51 -11.37 10.77
CA LYS A 180 8.58 -12.51 10.69
C LYS A 180 7.90 -12.59 9.34
N LEU A 181 7.44 -11.46 8.80
CA LEU A 181 6.86 -11.34 7.48
C LEU A 181 7.85 -11.85 6.41
N ASN A 182 9.09 -11.36 6.41
CA ASN A 182 10.10 -11.72 5.43
C ASN A 182 10.42 -13.22 5.43
N LEU A 183 10.56 -13.83 6.61
CA LEU A 183 10.76 -15.28 6.72
C LEU A 183 9.62 -16.07 6.08
N LYS A 184 8.37 -15.66 6.33
CA LYS A 184 7.22 -16.32 5.71
C LYS A 184 7.15 -16.10 4.21
N MET A 185 7.46 -14.89 3.74
CA MET A 185 7.48 -14.58 2.32
C MET A 185 8.53 -15.42 1.58
N ILE A 186 9.73 -15.57 2.14
CA ILE A 186 10.78 -16.43 1.56
C ILE A 186 10.29 -17.89 1.46
N GLU A 187 9.63 -18.41 2.50
CA GLU A 187 9.03 -19.75 2.47
C GLU A 187 7.99 -19.89 1.33
N ILE A 188 7.11 -18.90 1.17
CA ILE A 188 6.07 -18.89 0.13
C ILE A 188 6.69 -18.87 -1.27
N ILE A 189 7.72 -18.03 -1.48
CA ILE A 189 8.39 -17.89 -2.77
C ILE A 189 9.15 -19.18 -3.12
N ASN A 190 9.90 -19.74 -2.17
CA ASN A 190 10.77 -20.91 -2.40
C ASN A 190 10.01 -22.23 -2.49
N LYS A 191 8.79 -22.34 -1.93
CA LYS A 191 7.96 -23.56 -2.05
C LYS A 191 7.59 -23.94 -3.49
N LYS A 192 7.88 -23.08 -4.48
CA LYS A 192 7.48 -23.25 -5.88
C LYS A 192 8.61 -23.02 -6.89
N THR A 193 9.87 -23.09 -6.43
CA THR A 193 11.07 -23.29 -7.26
C THR A 193 11.58 -24.70 -7.03
#